data_AF-A0AAC8WAB8-F1
#
_entry.id   AF-A0AAC8WAB8-F1
#
_cell.length_a   1.000
_cell.length_b   1.000
_cell.length_c   1.000
_cell.angle_alpha   90.00
_cell.angle_beta   90.00
_cell.angle_gamma   90.00
#
_symmetry.space_group_name_H-M   'P 1'
#
loop_
_entity.id
_entity.type
_entity.pdbx_description
1 polymer ?
#
loop_
_entity_poly.entity_id
_entity_poly.type
_entity_poly.pdbx_seq_one_letter_code
_entity_poly.pdbx_strand_id
1 'polypeptide(L)' 'MNGSIDEVSSKSYSVSGPAEDVNSYIDGVKVLDEEQLGRYKTVHFMDQLPDREVPASVDIEKMKLQKLLVYIMDRGEL' A
#
# COMPACT_ATOMS: atom_id res chain seq x y z
N MET A 1 5.35 -9.03 18.38
CA MET A 1 5.68 -7.61 18.15
C MET A 1 4.38 -6.84 18.31
N ASN A 2 4.14 -6.18 19.44
CA ASN A 2 2.91 -5.40 19.64
C ASN A 2 3.12 -3.99 19.07
N GLY A 3 3.18 -3.88 17.74
CA GLY A 3 3.01 -2.59 17.10
C GLY A 3 1.56 -2.19 17.28
N SER A 4 1.28 -1.12 18.03
CA SER A 4 -0.08 -0.62 18.19
C SER A 4 -0.72 -0.41 16.82
N ILE A 5 -2.02 -0.66 16.69
CA ILE A 5 -2.75 -0.50 15.41
C ILE A 5 -2.52 0.88 14.77
N ASP A 6 -2.28 1.90 15.59
CA ASP A 6 -1.87 3.24 15.16
C ASP A 6 -0.52 3.27 14.44
N GLU A 7 0.48 2.52 14.90
CA GLU A 7 1.78 2.43 14.25
C GLU A 7 1.65 1.73 12.89
N VAL A 8 0.91 0.63 12.85
CA VAL A 8 0.61 -0.12 11.63
C VAL A 8 -0.13 0.76 10.62
N SER A 9 -1.18 1.46 11.07
CA SER A 9 -1.93 2.43 10.25
C SER A 9 -1.05 3.57 9.75
N SER A 10 -0.13 4.08 10.59
CA SER A 10 0.78 5.16 10.24
C SER A 10 1.77 4.79 9.13
N LYS A 11 2.05 3.50 8.91
CA LYS A 11 2.98 3.00 7.89
C LYS A 11 2.27 2.24 6.76
N SER A 12 0.94 2.29 6.70
CA SER A 12 0.17 1.60 5.66
C SER A 12 -0.34 2.56 4.59
N TYR A 13 -0.07 2.25 3.33
CA TYR A 13 -0.37 3.11 2.19
C TYR A 13 -1.11 2.34 1.08
N SER A 14 -1.95 3.06 0.34
CA SER A 14 -2.45 2.65 -0.97
C SER A 14 -1.87 3.58 -2.03
N VAL A 15 -1.38 3.00 -3.11
CA VAL A 15 -0.87 3.73 -4.27
C VAL A 15 -1.68 3.33 -5.48
N SER A 16 -2.26 4.29 -6.18
CA SER A 16 -3.13 4.02 -7.32
C SER A 16 -2.82 4.91 -8.53
N GLY A 17 -2.97 4.37 -9.73
CA GLY A 17 -2.62 5.08 -10.96
C GLY A 17 -2.53 4.14 -12.18
N PRO A 18 -1.97 4.62 -13.30
CA PRO A 18 -1.57 3.76 -14.41
C PRO A 18 -0.62 2.65 -13.92
N ALA A 19 -0.85 1.41 -14.35
CA ALA A 19 -0.13 0.24 -13.85
C ALA A 19 1.39 0.33 -14.05
N GLU A 20 1.83 0.93 -15.15
CA GLU A 20 3.25 1.17 -15.43
C GLU A 20 3.89 2.12 -14.42
N ASP A 21 3.23 3.24 -14.12
CA ASP A 21 3.73 4.26 -13.20
C ASP A 21 3.70 3.75 -11.75
N VAL A 22 2.62 3.05 -11.38
CA VAL A 22 2.51 2.41 -10.06
C VAL A 22 3.63 1.41 -9.88
N ASN A 23 3.80 0.46 -10.80
CA ASN A 23 4.85 -0.57 -10.71
C ASN A 23 6.26 0.05 -10.61
N SER A 24 6.53 1.11 -11.36
CA SER A 24 7.80 1.83 -11.30
C SER A 24 8.01 2.52 -9.95
N TYR A 25 6.97 3.17 -9.43
CA TYR A 25 7.03 3.86 -8.15
C TYR A 25 7.22 2.90 -6.98
N ILE A 26 6.52 1.76 -6.97
CA ILE A 26 6.59 0.75 -5.90
C ILE A 26 7.71 -0.28 -6.09
N ASP A 27 8.60 -0.10 -7.06
CA ASP A 27 9.71 -1.04 -7.29
C ASP A 27 10.59 -1.19 -6.03
N GLY A 28 10.78 -2.44 -5.60
CA GLY A 28 11.48 -2.80 -4.35
C GLY A 28 10.61 -2.74 -3.09
N VAL A 29 9.35 -2.30 -3.17
CA VAL A 29 8.42 -2.29 -2.02
C VAL A 29 7.77 -3.66 -1.84
N LYS A 30 7.65 -4.11 -0.59
CA LYS A 30 6.93 -5.34 -0.26
C LYS A 30 5.42 -5.10 -0.29
N VAL A 31 4.80 -5.49 -1.40
CA VAL A 31 3.35 -5.41 -1.60
C VAL A 31 2.60 -6.40 -0.69
N LEU A 32 1.50 -5.94 -0.11
CA LEU A 32 0.59 -6.74 0.68
C LEU A 32 -0.59 -7.26 -0.14
N ASP A 33 -1.16 -6.39 -0.98
CA ASP A 33 -2.30 -6.67 -1.84
C ASP A 33 -2.21 -5.78 -3.09
N GLU A 34 -2.72 -6.27 -4.22
CA GLU A 34 -2.83 -5.49 -5.44
C GLU A 34 -4.16 -5.74 -6.15
N GLU A 35 -4.76 -4.67 -6.66
CA GLU A 35 -6.01 -4.68 -7.41
C GLU A 35 -5.73 -4.08 -8.79
N GLN A 36 -6.11 -4.79 -9.85
CA GLN A 36 -5.95 -4.31 -11.22
C GLN A 36 -7.30 -4.22 -11.93
N LEU A 37 -7.60 -3.02 -12.44
CA LEU A 37 -8.77 -2.74 -13.26
C LEU A 37 -8.30 -2.21 -14.62
N GLY A 38 -8.12 -3.13 -15.57
CA GLY A 38 -7.55 -2.81 -16.87
C GLY A 38 -6.13 -2.27 -16.76
N ARG A 39 -5.92 -1.02 -17.18
CA ARG A 39 -4.61 -0.33 -17.08
C ARG A 39 -4.42 0.42 -15.76
N TYR A 40 -5.42 0.48 -14.91
CA TYR A 40 -5.33 1.10 -13.60
C TYR A 40 -4.96 0.05 -12.56
N LYS A 41 -4.04 0.36 -11.66
CA LYS A 41 -3.59 -0.51 -10.59
C LYS A 41 -3.67 0.24 -9.27
N THR A 42 -4.10 -0.46 -8.22
CA THR A 42 -3.95 -0.04 -6.83
C THR A 42 -3.09 -1.07 -6.10
N VAL A 43 -2.10 -0.61 -5.36
CA VAL A 43 -1.21 -1.44 -4.55
C VAL A 43 -1.31 -1.00 -3.10
N HIS A 44 -1.44 -1.97 -2.20
CA HIS A 44 -1.41 -1.75 -0.76
C HIS A 44 -0.10 -2.28 -0.18
N PHE A 45 0.57 -1.48 0.64
CA PHE A 45 1.77 -1.91 1.35
C PHE A 45 1.86 -1.31 2.75
N MET A 46 2.68 -1.94 3.59
CA MET A 46 2.97 -1.48 4.95
C MET A 46 4.47 -1.30 5.12
N ASP A 47 4.95 -0.11 4.77
CA ASP A 47 6.35 0.31 4.89
C ASP A 47 6.44 1.85 4.80
N GLN A 48 7.65 2.40 4.87
CA GLN A 48 7.89 3.78 4.48
C GLN A 48 7.60 3.98 2.98
N LEU A 49 7.19 5.20 2.62
CA LEU A 49 7.09 5.57 1.22
C LEU A 49 8.48 5.51 0.57
N PRO A 50 8.59 5.05 -0.68
CA PRO A 50 9.84 5.12 -1.44
C PRO A 50 10.42 6.53 -1.44
N ASP A 51 11.73 6.65 -1.18
CA ASP A 51 12.48 7.90 -1.30
C ASP A 51 12.80 8.19 -2.77
N ARG A 52 11.76 8.51 -3.54
CA ARG A 52 11.83 8.89 -4.96
C ARG A 52 10.67 9.81 -5.31
N GLU A 53 10.80 10.50 -6.44
CA GLU A 53 9.75 11.39 -6.93
C GLU A 53 8.45 10.61 -7.21
N VAL A 54 7.33 11.15 -6.74
CA VAL A 54 6.00 10.59 -6.97
C VAL A 54 5.54 11.05 -8.36
N PRO A 55 5.22 10.14 -9.29
CA PRO A 55 4.67 10.53 -10.58
C PRO A 55 3.36 11.31 -10.41
N ALA A 56 3.13 12.35 -11.22
CA ALA A 56 1.88 13.12 -11.16
C ALA A 56 0.62 12.31 -11.50
N SER A 57 0.78 11.13 -12.11
CA SER A 57 -0.25 10.17 -12.46
C SER A 57 -0.58 9.17 -11.32
N VAL A 58 0.12 9.27 -10.19
CA VAL A 58 -0.01 8.36 -9.06
C VAL A 58 -0.58 9.10 -7.85
N ASP A 59 -1.66 8.56 -7.30
CA ASP A 59 -2.25 8.99 -6.04
C ASP A 59 -1.75 8.11 -4.90
N ILE A 60 -1.41 8.75 -3.78
CA ILE A 60 -0.97 8.07 -2.55
C ILE A 60 -1.92 8.45 -1.42
N GLU A 61 -2.52 7.44 -0.80
CA GLU A 61 -3.39 7.61 0.37
C GLU A 61 -2.98 6.67 1.51
N LYS A 62 -3.49 6.93 2.72
CA LYS A 62 -3.41 5.94 3.79
C LYS A 62 -4.28 4.74 3.44
N MET A 63 -3.78 3.53 3.72
CA MET A 63 -4.60 2.33 3.54
C MET A 63 -5.84 2.42 4.42
N LYS A 64 -7.00 2.13 3.83
CA LYS A 64 -8.28 2.14 4.56
C LYS A 64 -8.24 1.12 5.68
N LEU A 65 -8.68 1.51 6.88
CA LEU A 65 -8.66 0.66 8.08
C LEU A 65 -9.34 -0.71 7.86
N GLN A 66 -10.40 -0.76 7.04
CA GLN A 66 -11.07 -2.01 6.69
C GLN A 66 -10.16 -2.99 5.94
N LYS A 67 -9.35 -2.52 4.97
CA LYS A 67 -8.38 -3.34 4.24
C LYS A 67 -7.25 -3.78 5.18
N LEU A 68 -6.82 -2.87 6.06
CA LEU A 68 -5.82 -3.16 7.08
C LEU A 68 -6.27 -4.26 8.05
N LEU A 69 -7.50 -4.18 8.53
CA LEU A 69 -8.07 -5.17 9.46
C LEU A 69 -8.12 -6.56 8.81
N VAL A 70 -8.58 -6.64 7.56
CA VAL A 70 -8.60 -7.90 6.80
C VAL A 70 -7.19 -8.48 6.69
N TYR A 71 -6.21 -7.66 6.32
CA TYR A 71 -4.81 -8.08 6.24
C TYR A 71 -4.27 -8.63 7.57
N ILE A 72 -4.54 -7.96 8.69
CA ILE A 72 -4.09 -8.40 10.02
C ILE A 72 -4.74 -9.73 10.42
N MET A 73 -6.05 -9.86 10.19
CA MET A 73 -6.80 -11.08 10.50
C MET A 73 -6.32 -12.28 9.68
N ASP A 74 -6.07 -12.10 8.39
CA ASP A 74 -5.57 -13.17 7.51
C ASP A 74 -4.18 -13.68 7.93
N ARG A 75 -3.37 -12.85 8.60
CA ARG A 75 -2.03 -13.22 9.07
C ARG A 75 -1.99 -13.78 10.49
N GLY A 76 -3.10 -13.79 11.22
CA GLY A 76 -3.17 -14.30 12.59
C GLY A 76 -2.31 -13.52 13.59
N GLU A 77 -2.02 -12.24 13.33
CA GLU A 77 -1.21 -11.35 14.18
C GLU A 77 -2.05 -10.69 15.31
N LEU A 78 -3.08 -11.38 15.82
CA LEU A 78 -3.95 -10.92 16.91
C LEU A 78 -3.68 -11.67 18.22
#